data_AF-A0A955D582-F1
#
_entry.id   AF-A0A955D582-F1
#
_cell.length_a   1.000
_cell.length_b   1.000
_cell.length_c   1.000
_cell.angle_alpha   90.00
_cell.angle_beta   90.00
_cell.angle_gamma   90.00
#
_symmetry.space_group_name_H-M   'P 1'
#
loop_
_entity.id
_entity.type
_entity.pdbx_description
1 polymer ?
#
loop_
_entity_poly.entity_id
_entity_poly.type
_entity_poly.pdbx_seq_one_letter_code
_entity_poly.pdbx_strand_id
1 'polypeptide(L)'
;MRTCTVLVLAGAMTWSSTARGDDGGLACGGFETCAFVPGFASTFGIWGTDVMEITGAQQGITPLEGDKMLHFQCTFIQPPCNTGGTGSDTQQLVDLGPFAELVASGSAVAVATASFNRVAGDAQTDT
;
A
#
# COMPACT_ATOMS: atom_id res chain seq x y z
N MET A 1 14.73 -24.43 4.80
CA MET A 1 14.03 -23.24 5.31
C MET A 1 13.02 -22.85 4.24
N ARG A 2 11.71 -23.07 4.45
CA ARG A 2 10.67 -22.80 3.44
C ARG A 2 10.13 -21.39 3.70
N THR A 3 10.50 -20.44 2.85
CA THR A 3 9.95 -19.08 2.87
C THR A 3 8.50 -19.15 2.42
N CYS A 4 7.56 -18.81 3.30
CA CYS A 4 6.14 -18.78 2.99
C CYS A 4 5.81 -17.40 2.42
N THR A 5 6.07 -17.21 1.12
CA THR A 5 5.74 -15.98 0.41
C THR A 5 4.26 -16.00 0.03
N VAL A 6 3.45 -15.17 0.68
CA VAL A 6 2.07 -14.93 0.25
C VAL A 6 2.09 -13.82 -0.80
N LEU A 7 1.99 -14.22 -2.07
CA LEU A 7 1.80 -13.28 -3.19
C LEU A 7 0.29 -13.02 -3.33
N VAL A 8 -0.17 -11.83 -2.94
CA VAL A 8 -1.56 -11.41 -3.14
C VAL A 8 -1.66 -10.71 -4.50
N LEU A 9 -2.15 -11.43 -5.50
CA LEU A 9 -2.51 -10.89 -6.82
C LEU A 9 -4.01 -10.55 -6.80
N ALA A 10 -4.36 -9.27 -6.94
CA ALA A 10 -5.76 -8.83 -6.95
C ALA A 10 -6.20 -8.39 -8.36
N GLY A 11 -6.90 -9.28 -9.07
CA GLY A 11 -7.99 -8.86 -9.94
C GLY A 11 -9.26 -8.87 -9.09
N ALA A 12 -9.99 -7.75 -9.05
CA ALA A 12 -11.03 -7.40 -8.07
C ALA A 12 -10.47 -6.90 -6.72
N MET A 13 -10.54 -5.59 -6.56
CA MET A 13 -10.05 -4.76 -5.47
C MET A 13 -10.90 -4.97 -4.21
N THR A 14 -10.38 -5.68 -3.21
CA THR A 14 -10.85 -5.57 -1.81
C THR A 14 -9.74 -6.05 -0.86
N TRP A 15 -8.78 -5.19 -0.54
CA TRP A 15 -7.93 -5.36 0.65
C TRP A 15 -7.60 -3.98 1.20
N SER A 16 -7.55 -3.90 2.51
CA SER A 16 -7.58 -2.66 3.27
C SER A 16 -6.45 -2.82 4.31
N SER A 17 -5.73 -1.81 4.85
CA SER A 17 -4.72 -1.94 5.97
C SER A 17 -4.60 -0.74 6.96
N THR A 18 -5.00 -0.88 8.25
CA THR A 18 -4.87 0.21 9.25
C THR A 18 -3.54 0.01 9.93
N ALA A 19 -2.67 1.02 9.90
CA ALA A 19 -1.50 1.03 10.76
C ALA A 19 -1.68 2.12 11.81
N ARG A 20 -2.17 1.75 12.99
CA ARG A 20 -1.76 2.43 14.22
C ARG A 20 -0.89 1.42 14.96
N GLY A 21 0.43 1.54 14.79
CA GLY A 21 1.38 0.78 15.61
C GLY A 21 1.11 1.12 17.07
N ASP A 22 0.97 0.12 17.94
CA ASP A 22 2.14 -0.62 18.37
C ASP A 22 2.30 -2.09 17.91
N ASP A 23 1.39 -2.68 17.11
CA ASP A 23 1.49 -4.11 16.72
C ASP A 23 1.79 -4.40 15.21
N GLY A 24 2.65 -3.59 14.60
CA GLY A 24 3.81 -4.09 13.82
C GLY A 24 3.66 -4.84 12.49
N GLY A 25 2.47 -4.97 11.87
CA GLY A 25 2.35 -5.69 10.59
C GLY A 25 2.93 -4.93 9.38
N LEU A 26 2.56 -3.66 9.21
CA LEU A 26 3.12 -2.81 8.15
C LEU A 26 4.33 -2.06 8.70
N ALA A 27 5.46 -2.14 7.99
CA ALA A 27 6.68 -1.45 8.42
C ALA A 27 6.55 0.09 8.34
N CYS A 28 5.60 0.58 7.52
CA CYS A 28 5.36 2.01 7.34
C CYS A 28 3.98 2.25 6.70
N GLY A 29 2.91 2.18 7.50
CA GLY A 29 1.55 2.44 7.02
C GLY A 29 1.15 3.93 7.02
N GLY A 30 1.82 4.76 7.84
CA GLY A 30 1.63 6.22 7.87
C GLY A 30 2.61 7.01 7.00
N PHE A 31 3.40 6.34 6.15
CA PHE A 31 4.29 6.96 5.15
C PHE A 31 5.46 7.84 5.64
N GLU A 32 5.61 8.04 6.95
CA GLU A 32 6.61 8.97 7.50
C GLU A 32 8.07 8.62 7.19
N THR A 33 8.41 7.34 7.26
CA THR A 33 9.80 6.84 7.15
C THR A 33 9.97 5.84 5.99
N CYS A 34 8.98 5.78 5.09
CA CYS A 34 8.89 4.78 4.05
C CYS A 34 9.97 4.93 2.98
N ALA A 35 10.34 3.79 2.40
CA ALA A 35 10.98 3.72 1.10
C ALA A 35 9.99 3.17 0.06
N PHE A 36 10.15 3.64 -1.17
CA PHE A 36 9.40 3.18 -2.34
C PHE A 36 10.37 2.73 -3.44
N VAL A 37 10.00 1.69 -4.18
CA VAL A 37 10.68 1.26 -5.41
C VAL A 37 9.68 1.09 -6.55
N PRO A 38 9.95 1.63 -7.76
CA PRO A 38 9.14 1.33 -8.94
C PRO A 38 9.17 -0.18 -9.26
N GLY A 39 8.02 -0.76 -9.58
CA GLY A 39 7.88 -2.20 -9.81
C GLY A 39 7.80 -3.02 -8.52
N PHE A 40 7.76 -4.34 -8.66
CA PHE A 40 7.46 -5.24 -7.55
C PHE A 40 8.51 -5.14 -6.43
N ALA A 41 8.06 -4.76 -5.23
CA ALA A 41 8.88 -4.82 -4.02
C ALA A 41 9.39 -6.26 -3.79
N SER A 42 10.70 -6.43 -3.61
CA SER A 42 11.35 -7.72 -3.30
C SER A 42 11.80 -7.84 -1.85
N THR A 43 11.57 -6.80 -1.04
CA THR A 43 12.03 -6.68 0.35
C THR A 43 10.85 -6.30 1.23
N PHE A 44 10.78 -6.87 2.43
CA PHE A 44 9.75 -6.56 3.40
C PHE A 44 9.76 -5.08 3.80
N GLY A 45 8.57 -4.52 4.02
CA GLY A 45 8.39 -3.15 4.48
C GLY A 45 8.60 -2.05 3.42
N ILE A 46 8.89 -2.42 2.17
CA ILE A 46 9.02 -1.48 1.06
C ILE A 46 7.74 -1.47 0.24
N TRP A 47 7.23 -0.28 -0.06
CA TRP A 47 6.12 -0.10 -1.01
C TRP A 47 6.62 -0.17 -2.46
N GLY A 48 5.84 -0.76 -3.36
CA GLY A 48 6.18 -0.84 -4.78
C GLY A 48 4.98 -1.08 -5.68
N THR A 49 5.26 -1.48 -6.92
CA THR A 49 4.41 -1.61 -8.13
C THR A 49 4.25 -0.33 -8.90
N ASP A 50 3.07 0.27 -8.93
CA ASP A 50 2.85 1.46 -9.74
C ASP A 50 3.72 2.65 -9.30
N VAL A 51 3.98 3.57 -10.24
CA VAL A 51 4.70 4.80 -9.93
C VAL A 51 3.87 5.63 -8.95
N MET A 52 4.46 5.87 -7.80
CA MET A 52 3.91 6.62 -6.69
C MET A 52 5.01 7.49 -6.08
N GLU A 53 4.61 8.48 -5.31
CA GLU A 53 5.50 9.27 -4.49
C GLU A 53 4.96 9.37 -3.06
N ILE A 54 5.86 9.54 -2.10
CA ILE A 54 5.48 9.91 -0.73
C ILE A 54 5.58 11.43 -0.66
N THR A 55 4.48 12.08 -0.33
CA THR A 55 4.38 13.54 -0.30
C THR A 55 3.70 14.00 0.98
N GLY A 56 3.83 15.29 1.30
CA GLY A 56 3.07 15.93 2.37
C GLY A 56 1.72 16.44 1.86
N ALA A 57 1.14 17.41 2.59
CA ALA A 57 -0.05 18.09 2.11
C ALA A 57 0.22 18.80 0.77
N GLN A 58 -0.65 18.56 -0.22
CA GLN A 58 -0.51 19.12 -1.57
C GLN A 58 -1.89 19.26 -2.22
N GLN A 59 -2.08 20.31 -3.02
CA GLN A 59 -3.34 20.56 -3.77
C GLN A 59 -4.61 20.55 -2.88
N GLY A 60 -4.50 21.02 -1.64
CA GLY A 60 -5.61 21.05 -0.68
C GLY A 60 -5.96 19.70 -0.06
N ILE A 61 -5.21 18.64 -0.39
CA ILE A 61 -5.32 17.33 0.24
C ILE A 61 -4.31 17.24 1.38
N THR A 62 -4.75 16.70 2.51
CA THR A 62 -3.92 16.51 3.71
C THR A 62 -3.81 15.02 4.05
N PRO A 63 -2.66 14.57 4.59
CA PRO A 63 -2.55 13.21 5.15
C PRO A 63 -3.63 12.94 6.19
N LEU A 64 -4.14 11.71 6.23
CA LEU A 64 -5.12 11.28 7.25
C LEU A 64 -4.53 11.37 8.67
N GLU A 65 -3.26 11.00 8.78
CA GLU A 65 -2.45 11.05 9.99
C GLU A 65 -1.02 11.46 9.62
N GLY A 66 -0.28 11.99 10.58
CA GLY A 66 1.10 12.44 10.36
C GLY A 66 1.22 13.62 9.39
N ASP A 67 2.39 13.72 8.77
CA ASP A 67 2.78 14.77 7.83
C ASP A 67 2.91 14.26 6.38
N LYS A 68 2.82 12.94 6.16
CA LYS A 68 3.01 12.31 4.85
C LYS A 68 1.88 11.36 4.43
N MET A 69 1.70 11.24 3.12
CA MET A 69 0.79 10.31 2.48
C MET A 69 1.39 9.75 1.18
N LEU A 70 0.81 8.66 0.69
CA LEU A 70 1.13 8.13 -0.63
C LEU A 70 0.29 8.82 -1.72
N HIS A 71 0.95 9.26 -2.77
CA HIS A 71 0.33 9.89 -3.94
C HIS A 71 0.61 9.07 -5.19
N PHE A 72 -0.45 8.52 -5.78
CA PHE A 72 -0.38 7.75 -7.03
C PHE A 72 -0.13 8.69 -8.21
N GLN A 73 0.87 8.39 -9.03
CA GLN A 73 1.19 9.19 -10.20
C GLN A 73 0.57 8.60 -11.47
N CYS A 74 0.66 7.29 -11.65
CA CYS A 74 0.13 6.61 -12.82
C CYS A 74 0.05 5.09 -12.65
N THR A 75 -0.71 4.48 -13.57
CA THR A 75 -1.03 3.06 -13.62
C THR A 75 0.04 2.27 -14.39
N PHE A 76 1.30 2.44 -14.00
CA PHE A 76 2.42 1.81 -14.69
C PHE A 76 3.59 1.62 -13.72
N ILE A 77 4.34 0.53 -13.88
CA ILE A 77 5.39 0.13 -12.93
C ILE A 77 6.72 0.89 -13.10
N GLN A 78 6.89 1.63 -14.20
CA GLN A 78 8.12 2.36 -14.52
C GLN A 78 7.80 3.66 -15.28
N PRO A 79 8.57 4.74 -15.10
CA PRO A 79 8.47 5.90 -15.98
C PRO A 79 8.95 5.59 -17.41
N PRO A 80 8.46 6.32 -18.45
CA PRO A 80 7.44 7.36 -18.36
C PRO A 80 6.04 6.78 -18.16
N CYS A 81 5.22 7.49 -17.39
CA CYS A 81 3.84 7.12 -17.13
C CYS A 81 3.03 7.05 -18.43
N ASN A 82 2.35 5.92 -18.67
CA ASN A 82 1.28 5.88 -19.66
C ASN A 82 0.00 6.45 -19.04
N THR A 83 -0.83 7.12 -19.84
CA THR A 83 -2.08 7.75 -19.39
C THR A 83 -3.30 6.87 -19.63
N GLY A 84 -3.10 5.56 -19.84
CA GLY A 84 -4.13 4.67 -20.37
C GLY A 84 -4.92 3.90 -19.32
N GLY A 85 -4.38 3.73 -18.10
CA GLY A 85 -5.07 2.99 -17.04
C GLY A 85 -5.91 3.89 -16.14
N THR A 86 -6.93 3.30 -15.55
CA THR A 86 -7.92 3.96 -14.68
C THR A 86 -7.85 3.48 -13.23
N GLY A 87 -6.82 2.73 -12.85
CA GLY A 87 -6.67 2.20 -11.50
C GLY A 87 -5.21 1.96 -11.15
N SER A 88 -4.89 1.99 -9.85
CA SER A 88 -3.52 1.76 -9.37
C SER A 88 -3.43 0.48 -8.55
N ASP A 89 -2.35 -0.25 -8.77
CA ASP A 89 -1.93 -1.37 -7.95
C ASP A 89 -0.74 -0.92 -7.10
N THR A 90 -0.87 -1.08 -5.77
CA THR A 90 0.24 -0.87 -4.83
C THR A 90 0.37 -2.03 -3.88
N GLN A 91 1.61 -2.39 -3.56
CA GLN A 91 1.90 -3.51 -2.69
C GLN A 91 2.99 -3.17 -1.68
N GLN A 92 2.91 -3.81 -0.52
CA GLN A 92 4.01 -3.94 0.42
C GLN A 92 4.14 -5.41 0.81
N LEU A 93 5.36 -5.94 0.77
CA LEU A 93 5.63 -7.26 1.35
C LEU A 93 5.68 -7.12 2.88
N VAL A 94 4.92 -7.96 3.58
CA VAL A 94 4.87 -8.01 5.04
C VAL A 94 5.53 -9.30 5.54
N ASP A 95 6.43 -9.17 6.52
CA ASP A 95 7.04 -10.32 7.16
C ASP A 95 6.09 -10.91 8.21
N LEU A 96 5.56 -12.09 7.93
CA LEU A 96 4.72 -12.84 8.86
C LEU A 96 5.51 -13.89 9.67
N GLY A 97 6.83 -13.96 9.50
CA GLY A 97 7.71 -14.86 10.25
C GLY A 97 7.51 -14.80 11.77
N PRO A 98 7.36 -13.61 12.38
CA PRO A 98 7.05 -13.49 13.81
C PRO A 98 5.73 -14.17 14.24
N PHE A 99 4.80 -14.40 13.30
CA PHE A 99 3.50 -15.03 13.55
C PHE A 99 3.41 -16.47 13.02
N ALA A 100 4.54 -17.09 12.66
CA ALA A 100 4.56 -18.40 12.00
C ALA A 100 3.81 -19.49 12.78
N GLU A 101 3.89 -19.50 14.11
CA GLU A 101 3.18 -20.48 14.96
C GLU A 101 1.66 -20.29 14.92
N LEU A 102 1.17 -19.04 14.97
CA LEU A 102 -0.25 -18.72 14.88
C LEU A 102 -0.82 -19.07 13.50
N VAL A 103 -0.04 -18.85 12.45
CA VAL A 103 -0.40 -19.25 11.09
C VAL A 103 -0.44 -20.77 10.99
N ALA A 104 0.58 -21.47 11.50
CA ALA A 104 0.66 -22.92 11.46
C ALA A 104 -0.46 -23.62 12.25
N SER A 105 -0.93 -23.00 13.34
CA SER A 105 -2.04 -23.52 14.13
C SER A 105 -3.42 -23.29 13.50
N GLY A 106 -3.48 -22.56 12.37
CA GLY A 106 -4.75 -22.16 11.74
C GLY A 106 -5.58 -21.18 12.58
N SER A 107 -4.95 -20.51 13.56
CA SER A 107 -5.62 -19.60 14.49
C SER A 107 -5.37 -18.13 14.17
N ALA A 108 -4.67 -17.82 13.08
CA ALA A 108 -4.41 -16.47 12.64
C ALA A 108 -5.57 -15.88 11.84
N VAL A 109 -5.96 -14.65 12.17
CA VAL A 109 -6.83 -13.80 11.35
C VAL A 109 -6.09 -12.49 11.12
N ALA A 110 -5.93 -12.11 9.87
CA ALA A 110 -5.42 -10.80 9.49
C ALA A 110 -6.59 -9.89 9.11
N VAL A 111 -6.65 -8.71 9.73
CA VAL A 111 -7.60 -7.65 9.38
C VAL A 111 -6.78 -6.42 9.06
N ALA A 112 -7.21 -5.70 8.04
CA ALA A 112 -6.45 -4.58 7.54
C ALA A 112 -7.52 -3.59 6.96
N THR A 113 -7.41 -2.24 7.14
CA THR A 113 -8.31 -1.18 6.55
C THR A 113 -7.62 0.01 5.79
N ALA A 114 -7.93 0.37 4.54
CA ALA A 114 -7.23 1.45 3.81
C ALA A 114 -8.07 2.72 3.74
N SER A 115 -7.42 3.88 3.70
CA SER A 115 -8.08 5.19 3.55
C SER A 115 -7.54 5.91 2.31
N PHE A 116 -8.44 6.54 1.57
CA PHE A 116 -8.10 7.24 0.34
C PHE A 116 -8.55 8.69 0.42
N ASN A 117 -7.61 9.58 0.17
CA ASN A 117 -7.91 10.99 0.00
C ASN A 117 -8.48 11.21 -1.40
N ARG A 118 -9.62 11.90 -1.48
CA ARG A 118 -10.29 12.21 -2.73
C ARG A 118 -9.91 13.60 -3.22
N VAL A 119 -9.59 13.72 -4.50
CA VAL A 119 -9.49 15.03 -5.18
C VAL A 119 -10.90 15.46 -5.56
N ALA A 120 -11.36 16.63 -5.10
CA ALA A 120 -12.64 17.17 -5.52
C ALA A 120 -12.58 17.64 -6.99
N GLY A 121 -13.52 17.19 -7.84
CA GLY A 121 -13.68 17.75 -9.20
C GLY A 121 -13.61 16.77 -10.37
N ASP A 122 -13.69 15.46 -10.16
CA ASP A 122 -13.82 14.46 -11.22
C ASP A 122 -15.28 13.97 -11.31
N ALA A 123 -16.02 14.44 -12.33
CA ALA A 123 -17.40 14.03 -12.57
C ALA A 123 -17.60 12.52 -12.83
N GLN A 124 -16.53 11.76 -13.07
CA GLN A 124 -16.56 10.31 -13.29
C GLN A 124 -16.50 9.48 -11.98
N THR A 125 -16.11 10.08 -10.85
CA THR A 125 -16.03 9.39 -9.54
C THR A 125 -16.99 9.94 -8.49
N ASP A 126 -17.87 10.86 -8.90
CA ASP A 126 -18.84 11.56 -8.04
C ASP A 126 -20.24 10.89 -7.94
N THR A 127 -20.43 9.68 -8.50
CA THR A 127 -21.72 8.95 -8.52
C THR A 127 -21.79 7.78 -7.56
#